data_AF-A0A7S3U977-F1
#
_entry.id   AF-A0A7S3U977-F1
#
_cell.length_a   1.000
_cell.length_b   1.000
_cell.length_c   1.000
_cell.angle_alpha   90.00
_cell.angle_beta   90.00
_cell.angle_gamma   90.00
#
_symmetry.space_group_name_H-M   'P 1'
#
loop_
_entity.id
_entity.type
_entity.pdbx_description
1 polymer ?
#
loop_
_entity_poly.entity_id
_entity_poly.type
_entity_poly.pdbx_seq_one_letter_code
_entity_poly.pdbx_strand_id
1 'polypeptide(L)'
;GFNLVMHRDFPQWSFSVYFVAYCPKEDVPEDEDARWKFCMNCPACIELTHNYGSEKEEGLVYNTGNSDATGVTDGQKVKGGFGHLGITVPDVYAACERFKALGATIHKSPNAGGMKGLAFVKDPDGYLIEVLPKGPMVS
;
A
#
# COMPACT_ATOMS: atom_id res chain seq x y z
N GLY A 1 -5.05 7.92 -9.78
CA GLY A 1 -4.64 6.96 -8.74
C GLY A 1 -3.58 6.05 -9.33
N PHE A 2 -3.20 4.97 -8.66
CA PHE A 2 -2.39 3.93 -9.28
C PHE A 2 -3.19 3.23 -10.39
N ASN A 3 -2.50 2.77 -11.43
CA ASN A 3 -3.07 1.94 -12.49
C ASN A 3 -2.49 0.53 -12.40
N LEU A 4 -3.31 -0.47 -12.71
CA LEU A 4 -2.84 -1.85 -12.90
C LEU A 4 -2.00 -1.92 -14.17
N VAL A 5 -0.71 -2.19 -14.01
CA VAL A 5 0.24 -2.31 -15.11
C VAL A 5 0.33 -3.75 -15.58
N MET A 6 0.32 -4.74 -14.69
CA MET A 6 0.39 -6.15 -15.09
C MET A 6 -0.26 -7.04 -14.05
N HIS A 7 -0.90 -8.11 -14.51
CA HIS A 7 -1.37 -9.21 -13.68
C HIS A 7 -0.84 -10.51 -14.26
N ARG A 8 -0.39 -11.43 -13.39
CA ARG A 8 0.09 -12.76 -13.76
C ARG A 8 -0.44 -13.79 -12.76
N ASP A 9 -0.93 -14.91 -13.29
CA ASP A 9 -1.36 -16.05 -12.51
C ASP A 9 -0.28 -17.14 -12.52
N PHE A 10 -0.04 -17.74 -11.36
CA PHE A 10 0.88 -18.85 -11.18
C PHE A 10 0.15 -20.01 -10.48
N PRO A 11 -0.79 -20.67 -11.15
CA PRO A 11 -1.62 -21.70 -10.54
C PRO A 11 -0.81 -22.90 -10.02
N GLN A 12 0.34 -23.19 -10.62
CA GLN A 12 1.26 -24.23 -10.16
C GLN A 12 1.88 -23.95 -8.78
N TRP A 13 1.85 -22.69 -8.34
CA TRP A 13 2.37 -22.23 -7.04
C TRP A 13 1.29 -21.56 -6.17
N SER A 14 0.03 -21.60 -6.60
CA SER A 14 -1.13 -21.07 -5.87
C SER A 14 -1.05 -19.58 -5.52
N PHE A 15 -0.55 -18.74 -6.42
CA PHE A 15 -0.59 -17.28 -6.24
C PHE A 15 -0.78 -16.52 -7.56
N SER A 16 -1.22 -15.27 -7.43
CA SER A 16 -1.20 -14.27 -8.50
C SER A 16 -0.45 -13.03 -8.03
N VAL A 17 0.09 -12.26 -8.98
CA VAL A 17 0.74 -10.98 -8.71
C VAL A 17 0.08 -9.88 -9.52
N TYR A 18 -0.06 -8.71 -8.89
CA TYR A 18 -0.63 -7.50 -9.48
C TYR A 18 0.39 -6.38 -9.32
N PHE A 19 0.94 -5.91 -10.43
CA PHE A 19 1.83 -4.77 -10.47
C PHE A 19 1.01 -3.50 -10.68
N VAL A 20 1.09 -2.56 -9.75
CA VAL A 20 0.43 -1.26 -9.82
C VAL A 20 1.46 -0.12 -9.79
N ALA A 21 1.24 0.93 -10.58
CA ALA A 21 2.13 2.08 -10.61
C ALA A 21 1.36 3.39 -10.76
N TYR A 22 1.94 4.48 -10.27
CA TYR A 22 1.43 5.83 -10.54
C TYR A 22 1.93 6.31 -11.91
N CYS A 23 1.20 5.92 -12.96
CA CYS A 23 1.46 6.29 -14.35
C CYS A 23 0.14 6.63 -15.06
N PRO A 24 0.16 7.40 -16.16
CA PRO A 24 -0.98 7.49 -17.07
C PRO A 24 -1.38 6.10 -17.58
N LYS A 25 -2.68 5.87 -17.78
CA LYS A 25 -3.17 4.54 -18.20
C LYS A 25 -2.77 4.26 -19.65
N GLU A 26 -2.75 5.30 -20.46
CA GLU A 26 -2.32 5.33 -21.86
C GLU A 26 -0.85 4.96 -22.05
N ASP A 27 -0.01 5.09 -21.01
CA ASP A 27 1.40 4.71 -21.06
C ASP A 27 1.59 3.20 -20.80
N VAL A 28 0.57 2.51 -20.30
CA VAL A 28 0.64 1.05 -20.03
C VAL A 28 0.55 0.30 -21.36
N PRO A 29 1.58 -0.48 -21.74
CA PRO A 29 1.56 -1.21 -23.01
C PRO A 29 0.45 -2.25 -23.08
N GLU A 30 0.03 -2.60 -24.29
CA GLU A 30 -0.91 -3.70 -24.52
C GLU A 30 -0.21 -5.07 -24.52
N ASP A 31 0.97 -5.14 -25.15
CA ASP A 31 1.77 -6.36 -25.24
C ASP A 31 2.33 -6.81 -23.88
N GLU A 32 2.28 -8.10 -23.61
CA GLU A 32 2.65 -8.64 -22.31
C GLU A 32 4.14 -8.49 -21.97
N ASP A 33 5.05 -8.72 -22.93
CA ASP A 33 6.49 -8.58 -22.71
C ASP A 33 6.85 -7.11 -22.50
N ALA A 34 6.19 -6.21 -23.22
CA ALA A 34 6.31 -4.78 -23.02
C ALA A 34 5.79 -4.34 -21.65
N ARG A 35 4.67 -4.89 -21.16
CA ARG A 35 4.16 -4.63 -19.80
C ARG A 35 5.13 -5.10 -18.73
N TRP A 36 5.72 -6.29 -18.87
CA TRP A 36 6.75 -6.77 -17.95
C TRP A 36 7.94 -5.81 -17.90
N LYS A 37 8.47 -5.43 -19.07
CA LYS A 37 9.57 -4.45 -19.15
C LYS A 37 9.18 -3.11 -18.53
N PHE A 38 7.95 -2.64 -18.75
CA PHE A 38 7.45 -1.42 -18.13
C PHE A 38 7.45 -1.55 -16.60
N CYS A 39 6.87 -2.61 -16.03
CA CYS A 39 6.84 -2.85 -14.58
C CYS A 39 8.25 -2.79 -13.97
N MET A 40 9.20 -3.52 -14.57
CA MET A 40 10.57 -3.64 -14.04
C MET A 40 11.38 -2.34 -14.14
N ASN A 41 10.99 -1.42 -15.01
CA ASN A 41 11.66 -0.12 -15.19
C ASN A 41 10.87 1.05 -14.62
N CYS A 42 9.66 0.84 -14.11
CA CYS A 42 8.82 1.89 -13.55
C CYS A 42 9.21 2.15 -12.08
N PRO A 43 9.74 3.34 -11.74
CA PRO A 43 10.07 3.66 -10.35
C PRO A 43 8.83 3.62 -9.47
N ALA A 44 8.98 3.10 -8.25
CA ALA A 44 7.89 2.95 -7.28
C ALA A 44 6.69 2.12 -7.79
N CYS A 45 6.93 1.19 -8.72
CA CYS A 45 5.99 0.11 -9.02
C CYS A 45 5.84 -0.78 -7.77
N ILE A 46 4.59 -1.13 -7.43
CA ILE A 46 4.24 -1.94 -6.27
C ILE A 46 3.72 -3.28 -6.78
N GLU A 47 4.31 -4.36 -6.31
CA GLU A 47 3.79 -5.72 -6.52
C GLU A 47 2.90 -6.11 -5.34
N LEU A 48 1.66 -6.50 -5.64
CA LEU A 48 0.72 -7.08 -4.68
C LEU A 48 0.57 -8.57 -4.98
N THR A 49 0.92 -9.42 -4.03
CA THR A 49 0.83 -10.87 -4.18
C THR A 49 -0.42 -11.40 -3.48
N HIS A 50 -1.29 -12.04 -4.25
CA HIS A 50 -2.46 -12.76 -3.73
C HIS A 50 -2.14 -14.25 -3.64
N ASN A 51 -2.07 -14.79 -2.43
CA ASN A 51 -1.97 -16.23 -2.22
C ASN A 51 -3.39 -16.83 -2.22
N TYR A 52 -3.63 -17.84 -3.06
CA TYR A 52 -4.97 -18.39 -3.25
C TYR A 52 -5.55 -18.96 -1.96
N GLY A 53 -6.81 -18.63 -1.68
CA GLY A 53 -7.52 -19.08 -0.48
C GLY A 53 -7.36 -18.17 0.72
N SER A 54 -6.40 -17.23 0.72
CA SER A 54 -6.24 -16.25 1.81
C SER A 54 -7.52 -15.43 2.06
N GLU A 55 -8.30 -15.17 1.01
CA GLU A 55 -9.58 -14.46 1.10
C GLU A 55 -10.67 -15.21 1.88
N LYS A 56 -10.47 -16.50 2.18
CA LYS A 56 -11.40 -17.35 2.93
C LYS A 56 -11.00 -17.53 4.39
N GLU A 57 -9.80 -17.11 4.76
CA GLU A 57 -9.33 -17.17 6.14
C GLU A 57 -10.04 -16.11 7.00
N GLU A 58 -10.33 -16.46 8.26
CA GLU A 58 -10.97 -15.52 9.16
C GLU A 58 -9.95 -14.52 9.76
N GLY A 59 -10.28 -13.23 9.71
CA GLY A 59 -9.46 -12.18 10.31
C GLY A 59 -8.31 -11.68 9.42
N LEU A 60 -7.29 -11.09 10.04
CA LEU A 60 -6.12 -10.57 9.31
C LEU A 60 -5.15 -11.71 9.01
N VAL A 61 -4.93 -11.97 7.71
CA VAL A 61 -4.00 -13.01 7.23
C VAL A 61 -2.56 -12.53 7.26
N TYR A 62 -2.34 -11.27 6.90
CA TYR A 62 -1.01 -10.70 6.74
C TYR A 62 -0.56 -9.90 7.95
N ASN A 63 0.75 -9.95 8.17
CA ASN A 63 1.43 -9.17 9.18
C ASN A 63 1.89 -7.83 8.58
N THR A 64 1.40 -6.73 9.15
CA THR A 64 1.70 -5.37 8.69
C THR A 64 3.00 -4.78 9.22
N GLY A 65 3.69 -5.46 10.14
CA GLY A 65 4.95 -5.05 10.76
C GLY A 65 4.84 -3.95 11.83
N ASN A 66 3.66 -3.32 11.98
CA ASN A 66 3.42 -2.26 12.97
C ASN A 66 2.66 -2.72 14.22
N SER A 67 2.24 -3.99 14.27
CA SER A 67 1.60 -4.51 15.47
C SER A 67 2.65 -4.95 16.51
N ASP A 68 2.32 -4.80 17.79
CA ASP A 68 3.18 -5.26 18.91
C ASP A 68 3.31 -6.80 19.02
N ALA A 69 2.71 -7.58 18.10
CA ALA A 69 2.44 -9.01 18.30
C ALA A 69 2.68 -9.86 17.05
N THR A 70 3.84 -9.73 16.41
CA THR A 70 3.97 -10.20 15.04
C THR A 70 5.31 -10.91 14.80
N GLY A 71 5.26 -12.22 14.98
CA GLY A 71 6.37 -13.17 14.97
C GLY A 71 6.76 -13.65 16.36
N VAL A 72 6.77 -14.97 16.56
CA VAL A 72 7.47 -15.64 17.65
C VAL A 72 8.64 -16.40 17.04
N THR A 73 9.85 -15.90 17.24
CA THR A 73 10.98 -16.79 17.50
C THR A 73 11.11 -16.81 19.01
N ASP A 74 10.96 -17.98 19.62
CA ASP A 74 11.16 -18.19 21.07
C ASP A 74 10.26 -17.39 22.03
N GLY A 75 8.99 -17.16 21.67
CA GLY A 75 8.01 -16.61 22.63
C GLY A 75 8.14 -15.10 22.93
N GLN A 76 9.03 -14.38 22.24
CA GLN A 76 9.22 -12.93 22.44
C GLN A 76 8.47 -12.10 21.42
N LYS A 77 7.91 -10.96 21.86
CA LYS A 77 7.32 -9.94 20.98
C LYS A 77 8.40 -9.35 20.10
N VAL A 78 8.35 -9.62 18.80
CA VAL A 78 9.13 -8.88 17.82
C VAL A 78 8.45 -7.53 17.60
N LYS A 79 9.16 -6.45 17.93
CA LYS A 79 8.76 -5.09 17.58
C LYS A 79 9.49 -4.68 16.31
N GLY A 80 8.74 -4.27 15.29
CA GLY A 80 9.28 -3.69 14.06
C GLY A 80 9.43 -4.67 12.91
N GLY A 81 9.72 -4.11 11.74
CA GLY A 81 9.71 -4.78 10.44
C GLY A 81 9.40 -3.76 9.34
N PHE A 82 8.61 -4.16 8.35
CA PHE A 82 8.02 -3.19 7.42
C PHE A 82 7.16 -2.17 8.18
N GLY A 83 7.30 -0.89 7.84
CA GLY A 83 6.54 0.20 8.46
C GLY A 83 5.35 0.62 7.61
N HIS A 84 5.59 1.21 6.45
CA HIS A 84 4.52 1.72 5.59
C HIS A 84 5.05 2.03 4.20
N LEU A 85 4.11 2.18 3.27
CA LEU A 85 4.37 2.95 2.06
C LEU A 85 4.07 4.43 2.34
N GLY A 86 4.70 5.33 1.58
CA GLY A 86 4.43 6.76 1.65
C GLY A 86 3.99 7.31 0.30
N ILE A 87 2.94 8.13 0.28
CA ILE A 87 2.50 8.87 -0.89
C ILE A 87 2.56 10.38 -0.64
N THR A 88 3.15 11.11 -1.58
CA THR A 88 3.18 12.57 -1.53
C THR A 88 1.99 13.16 -2.28
N VAL A 89 1.28 14.09 -1.63
CA VAL A 89 0.10 14.75 -2.19
C VAL A 89 0.24 16.27 -2.16
N PRO A 90 -0.46 17.01 -3.05
CA PRO A 90 -0.43 18.47 -3.01
C PRO A 90 -1.03 19.07 -1.73
N ASP A 91 -2.08 18.44 -1.21
CA ASP A 91 -2.78 18.85 0.02
C ASP A 91 -3.23 17.61 0.79
N VAL A 92 -2.66 17.42 1.99
CA VAL A 92 -2.95 16.26 2.86
C VAL A 92 -4.37 16.32 3.41
N TYR A 93 -4.90 17.50 3.73
CA TYR A 93 -6.25 17.64 4.28
C TYR A 93 -7.29 17.30 3.23
N ALA A 94 -7.18 17.89 2.04
CA ALA A 94 -8.08 17.59 0.93
C ALA A 94 -8.01 16.11 0.51
N ALA A 95 -6.82 15.52 0.50
CA ALA A 95 -6.64 14.09 0.23
C ALA A 95 -7.36 13.23 1.30
N CYS A 96 -7.17 13.52 2.59
CA CYS A 96 -7.81 12.80 3.68
C CYS A 96 -9.34 12.92 3.67
N GLU A 97 -9.90 14.10 3.39
CA GLU A 97 -11.34 14.26 3.25
C GLU A 97 -11.90 13.41 2.11
N ARG A 98 -11.21 13.40 0.96
CA ARG A 98 -11.58 12.52 -0.16
C ARG A 98 -11.46 11.04 0.22
N PHE A 99 -10.41 10.63 0.91
CA PHE A 99 -10.23 9.24 1.35
C PHE A 99 -11.35 8.81 2.29
N LYS A 100 -11.68 9.65 3.28
CA LYS A 100 -12.78 9.42 4.21
C LYS A 100 -14.13 9.32 3.49
N ALA A 101 -14.39 10.20 2.52
CA ALA A 101 -15.61 10.18 1.72
C ALA A 101 -15.75 8.91 0.86
N LEU A 102 -14.63 8.28 0.48
CA LEU A 102 -14.59 7.01 -0.24
C LEU A 102 -14.58 5.78 0.69
N GLY A 103 -14.71 5.97 2.01
CA GLY A 103 -14.78 4.90 3.00
C GLY A 103 -13.42 4.36 3.45
N ALA A 104 -12.31 5.05 3.16
CA ALA A 104 -10.99 4.62 3.63
C ALA A 104 -10.87 4.77 5.16
N THR A 105 -10.17 3.82 5.79
CA THR A 105 -9.89 3.86 7.22
C THR A 105 -8.75 4.83 7.52
N ILE A 106 -9.05 5.93 8.21
CA ILE A 106 -8.05 6.90 8.68
C ILE A 106 -7.46 6.40 10.02
N HIS A 107 -6.17 6.03 10.02
CA HIS A 107 -5.47 5.60 11.23
C HIS A 107 -4.97 6.79 12.07
N LYS A 108 -4.39 7.80 11.41
CA LYS A 108 -3.98 9.08 12.01
C LYS A 108 -4.47 10.21 11.12
N SER A 109 -5.28 11.12 11.66
CA SER A 109 -5.71 12.31 10.91
C SER A 109 -4.59 13.35 10.82
N PRO A 110 -4.61 14.26 9.83
CA PRO A 110 -3.57 15.29 9.69
C PRO A 110 -3.53 16.28 10.87
N ASN A 111 -4.60 16.32 11.68
CA ASN A 111 -4.71 17.14 12.89
C ASN A 111 -4.34 16.38 14.18
N ALA A 112 -4.04 15.08 14.12
CA ALA A 112 -3.75 14.27 15.29
C ALA A 112 -2.25 14.28 15.67
N GLY A 113 -1.98 14.18 16.98
CA GLY A 113 -0.61 14.14 17.52
C GLY A 113 0.14 15.47 17.47
N GLY A 114 1.45 15.41 17.75
CA GLY A 114 2.33 16.59 17.77
C GLY A 114 2.73 17.09 16.38
N MET A 115 2.76 16.21 15.37
CA MET A 115 3.11 16.55 13.99
C MET A 115 1.84 16.72 13.15
N LYS A 116 1.56 17.97 12.75
CA LYS A 116 0.42 18.35 11.91
C LYS A 116 0.75 18.22 10.43
N GLY A 117 -0.28 18.22 9.58
CA GLY A 117 -0.12 18.14 8.13
C GLY A 117 0.34 16.77 7.61
N LEU A 118 0.22 15.72 8.43
CA LEU A 118 0.62 14.35 8.10
C LEU A 118 -0.43 13.35 8.59
N ALA A 119 -0.83 12.42 7.72
CA ALA A 119 -1.82 11.40 8.04
C ALA A 119 -1.32 9.99 7.74
N PHE A 120 -2.00 9.01 8.33
CA PHE A 120 -1.88 7.59 7.96
C PHE A 120 -3.26 7.04 7.65
N VAL A 121 -3.38 6.33 6.54
CA VAL A 121 -4.55 5.55 6.17
C VAL A 121 -4.20 4.07 6.15
N LYS A 122 -5.21 3.20 6.19
CA LYS A 122 -5.05 1.75 6.04
C LYS A 122 -5.57 1.29 4.69
N ASP A 123 -4.85 0.37 4.08
CA ASP A 123 -5.38 -0.45 2.99
C ASP A 123 -6.28 -1.59 3.53
N PRO A 124 -6.89 -2.42 2.67
CA PRO A 124 -7.77 -3.51 3.11
C PRO A 124 -7.10 -4.56 4.02
N ASP A 125 -5.80 -4.84 3.84
CA ASP A 125 -5.03 -5.76 4.68
C ASP A 125 -4.52 -5.11 5.98
N GLY A 126 -4.73 -3.79 6.12
CA GLY A 126 -4.37 -3.01 7.29
C GLY A 126 -2.95 -2.44 7.26
N TYR A 127 -2.22 -2.57 6.15
CA TYR A 127 -0.94 -1.89 5.96
C TYR A 127 -1.14 -0.39 6.02
N LEU A 128 -0.18 0.28 6.67
CA LEU A 128 -0.18 1.72 6.78
C LEU A 128 0.32 2.36 5.47
N ILE A 129 -0.38 3.41 5.04
CA ILE A 129 0.05 4.30 3.98
C ILE A 129 0.14 5.71 4.57
N GLU A 130 1.36 6.24 4.63
CA GLU A 130 1.64 7.61 5.02
C GLU A 130 1.20 8.57 3.91
N VAL A 131 0.50 9.63 4.30
CA VAL A 131 0.07 10.71 3.40
C VAL A 131 0.77 11.99 3.83
N LEU A 132 1.72 12.42 3.01
CA LEU A 132 2.62 13.53 3.28
C LEU A 132 2.56 14.61 2.19
N PRO A 133 2.85 15.88 2.50
CA PRO A 133 2.85 16.93 1.50
C PRO A 133 4.01 16.74 0.50
N LYS A 134 3.81 17.16 -0.75
CA LYS A 134 4.92 17.31 -1.73
C LYS A 134 5.90 18.42 -1.33
N GLY A 135 5.42 19.40 -0.57
CA GLY A 135 6.18 20.55 -0.09
C GLY A 135 6.64 20.39 1.37
N PRO A 136 7.07 21.47 2.02
CA PRO A 136 7.48 21.43 3.42
C PRO A 136 6.33 20.97 4.33
N MET A 137 6.71 20.37 5.46
CA MET A 137 5.77 20.04 6.52
C MET A 137 5.12 21.31 7.04
N VAL A 138 3.82 21.23 7.34
CA VAL A 138 3.10 22.32 8.00
C VAL A 138 3.50 22.30 9.48
N SER A 139 4.21 23.33 9.93
CA SER A 139 4.61 23.52 11.33
C SER A 139 3.41 23.85 12.21
#